data_AF-A0A959Y318-F1
#
_entry.id   AF-A0A959Y318-F1
#
_cell.length_a   1.000
_cell.length_b   1.000
_cell.length_c   1.000
_cell.angle_alpha   90.00
_cell.angle_beta   90.00
_cell.angle_gamma   90.00
#
_symmetry.space_group_name_H-M   'P 1'
#
loop_
_entity.id
_entity.type
_entity.pdbx_description
1 polymer ?
#
loop_
_entity_poly.entity_id
_entity_poly.type
_entity_poly.pdbx_seq_one_letter_code
_entity_poly.pdbx_strand_id
1 'polypeptide(L)'
;MKRTLRTNALLLSLMLTMPLLAASGKKDKKGPEEKKKTEGIKDLGEVTKKCSARAGLFTLYQDTTNGELYILVKKSQLDQDFLHFSQVADGVVDAGAFRGGYGDSRIFRFERYFDRVEVRLKNTRYQFDPESPLSKASSANINEPVVVAEKIAAANKAQDSLLVRAESLFLDEGFEQLKWPAPKGAEDWWFDLGKLDKERSKVLDIRNYPMNTDVVSEYVWTNSYPRNRGSEAVTDPRSVAIRMHHSLIQLPDDGFEPRLDDPRIGYFTTQRDDMTTTETIPWRDVIHRWDLRKKDPSAKISEPVEPIVWWIENTTPRELRQTIREGAEAWNIAFEQAGFRNAVVVKEQPDTA
;
A
#
# COMPACT_ATOMS: atom_id res chain seq x y z
N MET A 1 -81.93 -28.92 24.51
CA MET A 1 -81.64 -27.70 23.72
C MET A 1 -80.77 -28.09 22.54
N LYS A 2 -81.13 -27.59 21.35
CA LYS A 2 -80.69 -28.01 20.00
C LYS A 2 -79.15 -28.07 19.90
N ARG A 3 -78.54 -29.25 19.66
CA ARG A 3 -78.41 -30.03 18.40
C ARG A 3 -77.40 -29.40 17.42
N THR A 4 -76.19 -29.98 17.31
CA THR A 4 -75.70 -30.87 16.21
C THR A 4 -74.95 -30.08 15.12
N LEU A 5 -73.88 -30.49 14.44
CA LEU A 5 -73.35 -31.81 14.06
C LEU A 5 -71.92 -31.63 13.46
N ARG A 6 -71.00 -32.59 13.71
CA ARG A 6 -70.10 -33.30 12.74
C ARG A 6 -69.14 -32.50 11.83
N THR A 7 -67.80 -32.62 12.02
CA THR A 7 -66.81 -33.63 11.51
C THR A 7 -66.23 -33.39 10.12
N ASN A 8 -64.91 -33.61 10.00
CA ASN A 8 -64.08 -33.92 8.81
C ASN A 8 -63.88 -32.75 7.82
N ALA A 9 -62.77 -32.59 7.08
CA ALA A 9 -61.44 -33.20 6.99
C ALA A 9 -60.64 -32.38 5.94
N LEU A 10 -59.33 -32.63 5.88
CA LEU A 10 -58.45 -32.53 4.69
C LEU A 10 -58.17 -31.17 3.99
N LEU A 11 -56.88 -30.80 4.02
CA LEU A 11 -55.98 -30.52 2.88
C LEU A 11 -56.62 -30.31 1.48
N LEU A 12 -56.30 -29.18 0.82
CA LEU A 12 -55.48 -29.16 -0.42
C LEU A 12 -55.18 -27.74 -0.90
N SER A 13 -53.96 -27.58 -1.41
CA SER A 13 -53.41 -26.47 -2.19
C SER A 13 -54.24 -26.09 -3.42
N LEU A 14 -54.36 -24.79 -3.71
CA LEU A 14 -54.70 -24.31 -5.05
C LEU A 14 -53.71 -23.20 -5.46
N MET A 15 -52.90 -23.49 -6.48
CA MET A 15 -52.13 -22.51 -7.23
C MET A 15 -53.09 -21.50 -7.88
N LEU A 16 -52.85 -20.20 -7.72
CA LEU A 16 -53.47 -19.17 -8.55
C LEU A 16 -52.43 -18.57 -9.49
N THR A 17 -52.55 -18.96 -10.75
CA THR A 17 -51.96 -18.34 -11.94
C THR A 17 -52.41 -16.89 -12.06
N MET A 18 -51.48 -15.94 -12.19
CA MET A 18 -51.79 -14.57 -12.61
C MET A 18 -51.68 -14.43 -14.14
N PRO A 19 -52.58 -13.66 -14.79
CA PRO A 19 -52.69 -13.63 -16.24
C PRO A 19 -51.75 -12.61 -16.91
N LEU A 20 -51.32 -12.98 -18.13
CA LEU A 20 -50.82 -12.11 -19.18
C LEU A 20 -51.72 -10.87 -19.35
N LEU A 21 -51.12 -9.67 -19.31
CA LEU A 21 -51.66 -8.50 -20.01
C LEU A 21 -50.73 -8.16 -21.17
N ALA A 22 -51.26 -8.31 -22.39
CA ALA A 22 -50.60 -7.95 -23.62
C ALA A 22 -50.99 -6.53 -24.06
N ALA A 23 -49.96 -5.83 -24.55
CA ALA A 23 -49.96 -4.81 -25.62
C ALA A 23 -50.54 -3.41 -25.35
N SER A 24 -49.64 -2.42 -25.30
CA SER A 24 -49.76 -1.26 -26.19
C SER A 24 -48.40 -1.01 -26.86
N GLY A 25 -48.39 -1.04 -28.20
CA GLY A 25 -47.19 -0.92 -29.01
C GLY A 25 -46.82 0.53 -29.29
N LYS A 26 -45.61 0.93 -28.85
CA LYS A 26 -44.87 2.04 -29.45
C LYS A 26 -43.73 1.46 -30.29
N LYS A 27 -43.77 1.77 -31.60
CA LYS A 27 -42.70 1.48 -32.55
C LYS A 27 -41.53 2.44 -32.29
N ASP A 28 -40.54 2.00 -31.53
CA ASP A 28 -39.23 2.65 -31.50
C ASP A 28 -38.36 2.13 -32.65
N LYS A 29 -37.91 3.07 -33.49
CA LYS A 29 -36.93 2.86 -34.55
C LYS A 29 -35.60 2.47 -33.90
N LYS A 30 -35.19 1.21 -34.04
CA LYS A 30 -33.81 0.78 -33.79
C LYS A 30 -32.89 1.45 -34.83
N GLY A 31 -32.07 2.40 -34.38
CA GLY A 31 -30.87 2.81 -35.10
C GLY A 31 -29.84 1.68 -35.14
N PRO A 32 -28.81 1.76 -35.99
CA PRO A 32 -27.82 0.69 -36.12
C PRO A 32 -27.08 0.54 -34.80
N GLU A 33 -27.10 -0.67 -34.22
CA GLU A 33 -26.18 -1.08 -33.17
C GLU A 33 -24.75 -1.00 -33.74
N GLU A 34 -24.00 0.04 -33.35
CA GLU A 34 -22.55 0.02 -33.41
C GLU A 34 -22.07 -1.17 -32.58
N LYS A 35 -21.61 -2.21 -33.28
CA LYS A 35 -20.79 -3.27 -32.69
C LYS A 35 -19.54 -2.62 -32.12
N LYS A 36 -19.54 -2.34 -30.82
CA LYS A 36 -18.31 -2.14 -30.04
C LYS A 36 -17.40 -3.34 -30.32
N LYS A 37 -16.37 -3.13 -31.12
CA LYS A 37 -15.23 -4.06 -31.19
C LYS A 37 -14.69 -4.17 -29.78
N THR A 38 -14.77 -5.36 -29.20
CA THR A 38 -13.93 -5.73 -28.07
C THR A 38 -12.50 -5.70 -28.59
N GLU A 39 -11.81 -4.56 -28.42
CA GLU A 39 -10.37 -4.51 -28.62
C GLU A 39 -9.74 -5.49 -27.63
N GLY A 40 -9.14 -6.56 -28.17
CA GLY A 40 -8.37 -7.50 -27.36
C GLY A 40 -7.16 -6.81 -26.73
N ILE A 41 -6.59 -7.45 -25.70
CA ILE A 41 -5.37 -6.95 -25.03
C ILE A 41 -4.26 -6.76 -26.09
N LYS A 42 -3.65 -5.57 -26.10
CA LYS A 42 -2.59 -5.19 -27.03
C LYS A 42 -1.31 -5.99 -26.78
N ASP A 43 -0.43 -6.07 -27.78
CA ASP A 43 0.89 -6.68 -27.61
C ASP A 43 1.80 -5.77 -26.78
N LEU A 44 2.54 -6.37 -25.85
CA LEU A 44 3.46 -5.67 -24.95
C LEU A 44 4.51 -4.85 -25.72
N GLY A 45 5.07 -5.39 -26.80
CA GLY A 45 6.11 -4.73 -27.59
C GLY A 45 5.59 -3.52 -28.36
N GLU A 46 4.29 -3.50 -28.70
CA GLU A 46 3.66 -2.35 -29.37
C GLU A 46 3.57 -1.15 -28.42
N VAL A 47 3.07 -1.36 -27.20
CA VAL A 47 2.88 -0.28 -26.21
C VAL A 47 4.21 0.21 -25.65
N THR A 48 5.15 -0.71 -25.38
CA THR A 48 6.43 -0.35 -24.74
C THR A 48 7.48 0.22 -25.71
N LYS A 49 7.23 0.23 -27.03
CA LYS A 49 8.22 0.66 -28.04
C LYS A 49 8.77 2.07 -27.84
N LYS A 50 7.94 2.99 -27.33
CA LYS A 50 8.31 4.40 -27.08
C LYS A 50 8.65 4.66 -25.61
N CYS A 51 8.68 3.62 -24.79
CA CYS A 51 8.93 3.75 -23.36
C CYS A 51 10.42 3.60 -23.05
N SER A 52 10.88 4.38 -22.09
CA SER A 52 12.12 4.10 -21.36
C SER A 52 11.83 3.02 -20.31
N ALA A 53 12.58 1.91 -20.37
CA ALA A 53 12.42 0.79 -19.44
C ALA A 53 13.41 0.89 -18.29
N ARG A 54 12.93 0.69 -17.07
CA ARG A 54 13.73 0.63 -15.84
C ARG A 54 13.51 -0.72 -15.18
N ALA A 55 14.50 -1.60 -15.24
CA ALA A 55 14.47 -2.92 -14.62
C ALA A 55 14.66 -2.82 -13.09
N GLY A 56 14.09 -3.78 -12.36
CA GLY A 56 14.14 -3.89 -10.90
C GLY A 56 13.11 -4.91 -10.43
N LEU A 57 12.60 -4.78 -9.20
CA LEU A 57 11.59 -5.67 -8.63
C LEU A 57 10.39 -5.78 -9.55
N PHE A 58 9.77 -4.65 -9.88
CA PHE A 58 8.83 -4.53 -10.98
C PHE A 58 9.48 -3.74 -12.11
N THR A 59 9.38 -4.20 -13.35
CA THR A 59 9.88 -3.39 -14.48
C THR A 59 8.93 -2.25 -14.74
N LEU A 60 9.44 -1.02 -14.72
CA LEU A 60 8.67 0.19 -15.02
C LEU A 60 8.97 0.67 -16.43
N TYR A 61 7.93 1.04 -17.16
CA TYR A 61 8.02 1.61 -18.50
C TYR A 61 7.41 3.00 -18.48
N GLN A 62 8.19 4.02 -18.83
CA GLN A 62 7.70 5.39 -18.91
C GLN A 62 7.72 5.86 -20.36
N ASP A 63 6.56 6.22 -20.92
CA ASP A 63 6.47 6.73 -22.27
C ASP A 63 7.21 8.07 -22.38
N THR A 64 8.12 8.16 -23.35
CA THR A 64 9.01 9.33 -23.52
C THR A 64 8.34 10.54 -24.18
N THR A 65 7.11 10.39 -24.67
CA THR A 65 6.33 11.42 -25.36
C THR A 65 5.30 12.06 -24.44
N ASN A 66 4.50 11.25 -23.73
CA ASN A 66 3.42 11.76 -22.87
C ASN A 66 3.71 11.61 -21.36
N GLY A 67 4.77 10.91 -20.98
CA GLY A 67 5.16 10.72 -19.58
C GLY A 67 4.40 9.61 -18.84
N GLU A 68 3.46 8.92 -19.49
CA GLU A 68 2.65 7.87 -18.87
C GLU A 68 3.54 6.76 -18.29
N LEU A 69 3.28 6.42 -17.04
CA LEU A 69 3.99 5.35 -16.35
C LEU A 69 3.19 4.06 -16.36
N TYR A 70 3.87 2.97 -16.71
CA TYR A 70 3.37 1.62 -16.69
C TYR A 70 4.24 0.73 -15.81
N ILE A 71 3.62 -0.28 -15.21
CA ILE A 71 4.28 -1.32 -14.41
C ILE A 71 4.00 -2.68 -15.04
N LEU A 72 5.06 -3.49 -15.16
CA LEU A 72 4.99 -4.85 -15.66
C LEU A 72 4.87 -5.81 -14.48
N VAL A 73 3.72 -6.47 -14.36
CA VAL A 73 3.45 -7.48 -13.35
C VAL A 73 3.59 -8.86 -14.00
N LYS A 74 4.58 -9.63 -13.56
CA LYS A 74 4.78 -11.01 -14.03
C LYS A 74 3.79 -11.95 -13.33
N LYS A 75 3.45 -13.06 -13.98
CA LYS A 75 2.60 -14.10 -13.40
C LYS A 75 3.17 -14.66 -12.09
N SER A 76 4.49 -14.73 -11.96
CA SER A 76 5.17 -15.15 -10.72
C SER A 76 5.07 -14.12 -9.59
N GLN A 77 4.62 -12.90 -9.88
CA GLN A 77 4.42 -11.81 -8.91
C GLN A 77 2.93 -11.60 -8.59
N LEU A 78 2.03 -12.26 -9.32
CA LEU A 78 0.62 -12.29 -8.96
C LEU A 78 0.42 -13.14 -7.70
N ASP A 79 -0.51 -12.73 -6.86
CA ASP A 79 -0.88 -13.39 -5.61
C ASP A 79 0.28 -13.53 -4.61
N GLN A 80 1.39 -12.82 -4.84
CA GLN A 80 2.51 -12.69 -3.93
C GLN A 80 2.36 -11.42 -3.09
N ASP A 81 2.69 -11.53 -1.80
CA ASP A 81 2.67 -10.40 -0.89
C ASP A 81 3.96 -9.56 -1.03
N PHE A 82 3.81 -8.25 -1.09
CA PHE A 82 4.86 -7.25 -1.12
C PHE A 82 4.60 -6.21 -0.02
N LEU A 83 5.63 -5.48 0.39
CA LEU A 83 5.50 -4.35 1.30
C LEU A 83 5.45 -3.05 0.49
N HIS A 84 4.42 -2.24 0.71
CA HIS A 84 4.42 -0.83 0.33
C HIS A 84 4.83 -0.01 1.56
N PHE A 85 5.77 0.91 1.35
CA PHE A 85 6.19 1.87 2.35
C PHE A 85 6.20 3.27 1.74
N SER A 86 5.66 4.24 2.47
CA SER A 86 5.64 5.65 2.06
C SER A 86 6.45 6.54 2.99
N GLN A 87 7.06 7.57 2.42
CA GLN A 87 7.76 8.60 3.18
C GLN A 87 7.63 9.94 2.47
N VAL A 88 7.47 11.02 3.23
CA VAL A 88 7.47 12.37 2.68
C VAL A 88 8.89 12.73 2.22
N ALA A 89 9.07 12.88 0.91
CA ALA A 89 10.30 13.37 0.31
C ALA A 89 10.49 14.87 0.57
N ASP A 90 9.40 15.63 0.47
CA ASP A 90 9.37 17.07 0.80
C ASP A 90 7.92 17.56 0.95
N GLY A 91 7.73 18.65 1.68
CA GLY A 91 6.42 19.24 1.90
C GLY A 91 6.48 20.43 2.85
N VAL A 92 5.33 21.06 3.06
CA VAL A 92 5.18 22.17 4.02
C VAL A 92 4.50 21.68 5.30
N VAL A 93 5.04 22.06 6.46
CA VAL A 93 4.55 21.61 7.78
C VAL A 93 3.08 21.98 8.00
N ASP A 94 2.63 23.12 7.45
CA ASP A 94 1.22 23.53 7.45
C ASP A 94 0.28 22.47 6.86
N ALA A 95 0.76 21.70 5.88
CA ALA A 95 0.03 20.61 5.24
C ALA A 95 0.13 19.28 6.01
N GLY A 96 0.85 19.24 7.13
CA GLY A 96 1.16 18.02 7.87
C GLY A 96 2.29 17.19 7.24
N ALA A 97 3.02 17.74 6.27
CA ALA A 97 4.07 17.03 5.54
C ALA A 97 5.43 17.74 5.71
N PHE A 98 6.48 16.99 6.03
CA PHE A 98 7.84 17.50 6.12
C PHE A 98 8.83 16.44 5.65
N ARG A 99 9.96 16.87 5.08
CA ARG A 99 11.02 15.97 4.59
C ARG A 99 11.42 14.95 5.66
N GLY A 100 11.37 13.67 5.30
CA GLY A 100 11.72 12.55 6.18
C GLY A 100 10.56 12.00 7.02
N GLY A 101 9.39 12.65 7.01
CA GLY A 101 8.20 12.17 7.71
C GLY A 101 7.77 10.79 7.21
N TYR A 102 7.67 9.81 8.12
CA TYR A 102 7.20 8.47 7.77
C TYR A 102 5.69 8.47 7.52
N GLY A 103 5.29 7.83 6.42
CA GLY A 103 3.90 7.50 6.15
C GLY A 103 3.57 6.09 6.61
N ASP A 104 2.65 5.44 5.91
CA ASP A 104 2.17 4.12 6.22
C ASP A 104 3.08 2.98 5.71
N SER A 105 2.88 1.80 6.28
CA SER A 105 3.48 0.55 5.79
C SER A 105 2.41 -0.53 5.68
N ARG A 106 2.21 -1.06 4.48
CA ARG A 106 1.09 -1.96 4.18
C ARG A 106 1.56 -3.15 3.35
N ILE A 107 1.07 -4.33 3.71
CA ILE A 107 1.22 -5.50 2.86
C ILE A 107 0.18 -5.43 1.75
N PHE A 108 0.63 -5.57 0.51
CA PHE A 108 -0.23 -5.57 -0.66
C PHE A 108 0.12 -6.72 -1.60
N ARG A 109 -0.79 -7.06 -2.51
CA ARG A 109 -0.56 -8.00 -3.61
C ARG A 109 -1.24 -7.53 -4.89
N PHE A 110 -0.70 -7.97 -6.02
CA PHE A 110 -1.36 -7.85 -7.31
C PHE A 110 -2.19 -9.10 -7.58
N GLU A 111 -3.47 -8.93 -7.89
CA GLU A 111 -4.36 -10.02 -8.29
C GLU A 111 -4.91 -9.78 -9.69
N ARG A 112 -4.99 -10.83 -10.51
CA ARG A 112 -5.63 -10.71 -11.81
C ARG A 112 -7.12 -10.99 -11.69
N TYR A 113 -7.96 -10.05 -12.14
CA TYR A 113 -9.39 -10.23 -12.29
C TYR A 113 -9.79 -10.04 -13.76
N PHE A 114 -9.96 -11.14 -14.50
CA PHE A 114 -10.27 -11.16 -15.93
C PHE A 114 -9.32 -10.28 -16.79
N ASP A 115 -9.81 -9.10 -17.22
CA ASP A 115 -9.15 -8.13 -18.09
C ASP A 115 -8.45 -6.98 -17.33
N ARG A 116 -8.41 -7.06 -15.99
CA ARG A 116 -7.74 -6.09 -15.12
C ARG A 116 -6.83 -6.74 -14.09
N VAL A 117 -5.93 -5.94 -13.54
CA VAL A 117 -5.15 -6.25 -12.33
C VAL A 117 -5.64 -5.36 -11.21
N GLU A 118 -5.86 -5.94 -10.05
CA GLU A 118 -6.25 -5.28 -8.82
C GLU A 118 -5.06 -5.25 -7.85
N VAL A 119 -4.95 -4.19 -7.07
CA VAL A 119 -4.09 -4.15 -5.89
C VAL A 119 -4.95 -4.30 -4.66
N ARG A 120 -4.66 -5.32 -3.86
CA ARG A 120 -5.33 -5.58 -2.59
C ARG A 120 -4.38 -5.34 -1.43
N LEU A 121 -4.92 -4.75 -0.36
CA LEU A 121 -4.22 -4.69 0.92
C LEU A 121 -4.59 -5.89 1.78
N LYS A 122 -3.60 -6.41 2.52
CA LYS A 122 -3.77 -7.54 3.44
C LYS A 122 -3.95 -7.04 4.87
N ASN A 123 -4.88 -7.67 5.60
CA ASN A 123 -4.98 -7.45 7.04
C ASN A 123 -3.94 -8.32 7.77
N THR A 124 -3.09 -7.70 8.59
CA THR A 124 -2.05 -8.41 9.36
C THR A 124 -2.31 -8.42 10.87
N ARG A 125 -3.49 -7.96 11.31
CA ARG A 125 -3.86 -7.84 12.72
C ARG A 125 -4.36 -9.16 13.28
N TYR A 126 -5.22 -9.86 12.54
CA TYR A 126 -5.86 -11.08 13.03
C TYR A 126 -5.04 -12.32 12.68
N GLN A 127 -4.69 -13.11 13.69
CA GLN A 127 -3.98 -14.37 13.53
C GLN A 127 -4.88 -15.53 13.94
N PHE A 128 -4.73 -16.64 13.22
CA PHE A 128 -5.45 -17.88 13.50
C PHE A 128 -4.43 -19.03 13.55
N ASP A 129 -4.54 -19.91 14.55
CA ASP A 129 -3.90 -21.23 14.51
C ASP A 129 -4.45 -22.03 13.32
N PRO A 130 -3.62 -22.44 12.34
CA PRO A 130 -4.06 -23.23 11.19
C PRO A 130 -4.79 -24.53 11.55
N GLU A 131 -4.42 -25.15 12.67
CA GLU A 131 -5.01 -26.42 13.13
C GLU A 131 -6.39 -26.22 13.80
N SER A 132 -6.70 -25.00 14.24
CA SER A 132 -7.98 -24.68 14.83
C SER A 132 -9.09 -24.71 13.78
N PRO A 133 -10.28 -25.28 14.06
CA PRO A 133 -11.43 -25.20 13.16
C PRO A 133 -11.83 -23.76 12.78
N LEU A 134 -11.51 -22.78 13.62
CA LEU A 134 -11.77 -21.36 13.39
C LEU A 134 -10.95 -20.80 12.21
N SER A 135 -9.82 -21.41 11.85
CA SER A 135 -8.99 -20.99 10.71
C SER A 135 -9.74 -21.03 9.38
N LYS A 136 -10.77 -21.87 9.26
CA LYS A 136 -11.65 -21.95 8.09
C LYS A 136 -12.48 -20.67 7.87
N ALA A 137 -12.63 -19.85 8.91
CA ALA A 137 -13.31 -18.56 8.87
C ALA A 137 -12.31 -17.39 8.99
N SER A 138 -11.03 -17.60 8.72
CA SER A 138 -9.97 -16.60 8.89
C SER A 138 -10.12 -15.35 8.02
N SER A 139 -10.95 -15.40 6.98
CA SER A 139 -11.30 -14.25 6.13
C SER A 139 -12.71 -13.71 6.39
N ALA A 140 -13.49 -14.35 7.26
CA ALA A 140 -14.87 -13.94 7.53
C ALA A 140 -14.89 -12.59 8.24
N ASN A 141 -15.70 -11.66 7.74
CA ASN A 141 -15.84 -10.29 8.26
C ASN A 141 -14.52 -9.49 8.30
N ILE A 142 -13.51 -9.89 7.53
CA ILE A 142 -12.25 -9.15 7.37
C ILE A 142 -12.25 -8.55 5.97
N ASN A 143 -12.05 -7.23 5.90
CA ASN A 143 -11.99 -6.52 4.64
C ASN A 143 -10.54 -6.46 4.14
N GLU A 144 -10.28 -7.06 2.98
CA GLU A 144 -9.05 -6.90 2.20
C GLU A 144 -9.37 -6.03 0.97
N PRO A 145 -9.23 -4.69 1.10
CA PRO A 145 -9.78 -3.75 0.14
C PRO A 145 -9.02 -3.81 -1.19
N VAL A 146 -9.76 -3.67 -2.29
CA VAL A 146 -9.19 -3.31 -3.59
C VAL A 146 -8.93 -1.81 -3.57
N VAL A 147 -7.67 -1.40 -3.56
CA VAL A 147 -7.28 0.01 -3.52
C VAL A 147 -7.00 0.58 -4.90
N VAL A 148 -6.62 -0.28 -5.86
CA VAL A 148 -6.41 0.08 -7.27
C VAL A 148 -6.97 -1.03 -8.15
N ALA A 149 -7.57 -0.68 -9.27
CA ALA A 149 -8.08 -1.62 -10.26
C ALA A 149 -7.84 -1.07 -11.67
N GLU A 150 -6.90 -1.67 -12.40
CA GLU A 150 -6.45 -1.17 -13.69
C GLU A 150 -6.61 -2.19 -14.80
N LYS A 151 -7.16 -1.76 -15.93
CA LYS A 151 -7.25 -2.60 -17.12
C LYS A 151 -5.85 -2.98 -17.60
N ILE A 152 -5.71 -4.20 -18.10
CA ILE A 152 -4.47 -4.67 -18.72
C ILE A 152 -4.29 -3.90 -20.03
N ALA A 153 -3.32 -2.99 -20.06
CA ALA A 153 -3.02 -2.15 -21.21
C ALA A 153 -2.38 -2.97 -22.34
N ALA A 154 -1.52 -3.92 -21.98
CA ALA A 154 -0.89 -4.86 -22.89
C ALA A 154 -0.45 -6.12 -22.17
N ALA A 155 -0.23 -7.20 -22.93
CA ALA A 155 0.37 -8.42 -22.42
C ALA A 155 1.26 -9.06 -23.49
N ASN A 156 2.18 -9.92 -23.07
CA ASN A 156 2.87 -10.78 -24.02
C ASN A 156 1.94 -11.91 -24.50
N LYS A 157 2.36 -12.64 -25.56
CA LYS A 157 1.55 -13.73 -26.15
C LYS A 157 1.15 -14.82 -25.15
N ALA A 158 2.03 -15.14 -24.19
CA ALA A 158 1.76 -16.12 -23.15
C ALA A 158 0.89 -15.58 -21.99
N GLN A 159 0.63 -14.26 -21.96
CA GLN A 159 0.00 -13.53 -20.87
C GLN A 159 0.63 -13.81 -19.49
N ASP A 160 1.94 -14.03 -19.47
CA ASP A 160 2.73 -14.18 -18.25
C ASP A 160 3.30 -12.85 -17.76
N SER A 161 3.17 -11.79 -18.56
CA SER A 161 3.67 -10.46 -18.28
C SER A 161 2.58 -9.46 -18.66
N LEU A 162 2.01 -8.80 -17.64
CA LEU A 162 0.88 -7.91 -17.76
C LEU A 162 1.34 -6.47 -17.55
N LEU A 163 1.11 -5.62 -18.54
CA LEU A 163 1.38 -4.20 -18.44
C LEU A 163 0.13 -3.48 -17.97
N VAL A 164 0.23 -2.77 -16.86
CA VAL A 164 -0.85 -1.94 -16.31
C VAL A 164 -0.35 -0.52 -16.10
N ARG A 165 -1.25 0.46 -16.16
CA ARG A 165 -0.91 1.85 -15.84
C ARG A 165 -0.55 1.93 -14.37
N ALA A 166 0.57 2.59 -14.07
CA ALA A 166 1.08 2.72 -12.70
C ALA A 166 0.70 4.08 -12.07
N GLU A 167 0.20 5.03 -12.85
CA GLU A 167 -0.19 6.35 -12.31
C GLU A 167 -1.27 6.24 -11.23
N SER A 168 -2.20 5.29 -11.33
CA SER A 168 -3.18 5.06 -10.27
C SER A 168 -2.62 4.42 -9.00
N LEU A 169 -1.38 3.94 -9.04
CA LEU A 169 -0.64 3.50 -7.86
C LEU A 169 0.09 4.66 -7.18
N PHE A 170 0.57 5.63 -7.97
CA PHE A 170 1.57 6.60 -7.50
C PHE A 170 1.15 8.07 -7.65
N LEU A 171 0.02 8.37 -8.28
CA LEU A 171 -0.56 9.71 -8.44
C LEU A 171 -2.01 9.75 -7.95
N ASP A 172 -2.35 8.78 -7.13
CA ASP A 172 -3.62 8.63 -6.43
C ASP A 172 -3.35 8.33 -4.95
N GLU A 173 -4.35 8.59 -4.10
CA GLU A 173 -4.32 8.30 -2.65
C GLU A 173 -4.77 6.85 -2.36
N GLY A 174 -4.48 5.91 -3.27
CA GLY A 174 -4.95 4.52 -3.19
C GLY A 174 -4.28 3.73 -2.04
N PHE A 175 -2.96 3.85 -1.90
CA PHE A 175 -2.24 3.20 -0.81
C PHE A 175 -2.43 3.90 0.54
N GLU A 176 -2.45 5.22 0.53
CA GLU A 176 -2.53 6.04 1.73
C GLU A 176 -3.20 7.38 1.41
N GLN A 177 -3.99 7.87 2.37
CA GLN A 177 -4.50 9.22 2.38
C GLN A 177 -3.37 10.20 2.75
N LEU A 178 -3.06 11.13 1.85
CA LEU A 178 -1.96 12.08 2.03
C LEU A 178 -2.42 13.39 2.66
N LYS A 179 -3.73 13.69 2.63
CA LYS A 179 -4.31 14.84 3.34
C LYS A 179 -5.45 14.45 4.27
N TRP A 180 -5.50 15.11 5.42
CA TRP A 180 -6.59 14.98 6.37
C TRP A 180 -7.71 15.99 6.04
N PRO A 181 -8.99 15.59 6.14
CA PRO A 181 -10.08 16.53 5.99
C PRO A 181 -10.09 17.53 7.15
N ALA A 182 -10.46 18.78 6.86
CA ALA A 182 -10.65 19.78 7.89
C ALA A 182 -11.70 19.33 8.91
N PRO A 183 -11.42 19.39 10.23
CA PRO A 183 -12.43 19.17 11.24
C PRO A 183 -13.60 20.15 11.08
N LYS A 184 -14.82 19.73 11.42
CA LYS A 184 -15.99 20.59 11.35
C LYS A 184 -15.81 21.81 12.26
N GLY A 185 -16.00 23.03 11.72
CA GLY A 185 -15.82 24.27 12.49
C GLY A 185 -14.36 24.72 12.62
N ALA A 186 -13.43 24.06 11.95
CA ALA A 186 -12.02 24.41 11.95
C ALA A 186 -11.60 25.22 10.71
N GLU A 187 -12.54 25.70 9.90
CA GLU A 187 -12.25 26.22 8.56
C GLU A 187 -11.29 27.42 8.58
N ASP A 188 -11.26 28.19 9.67
CA ASP A 188 -10.44 29.41 9.78
C ASP A 188 -9.02 29.16 10.32
N TRP A 189 -8.78 28.05 11.03
CA TRP A 189 -7.46 27.72 11.59
C TRP A 189 -6.84 26.44 11.02
N TRP A 190 -7.63 25.59 10.36
CA TRP A 190 -7.14 24.42 9.65
C TRP A 190 -6.63 24.80 8.25
N PHE A 191 -5.42 24.36 7.91
CA PHE A 191 -4.87 24.59 6.59
C PHE A 191 -5.38 23.52 5.61
N ASP A 192 -6.45 23.83 4.89
CA ASP A 192 -7.07 22.92 3.92
C ASP A 192 -6.41 23.04 2.54
N LEU A 193 -5.79 21.94 2.10
CA LEU A 193 -5.18 21.80 0.78
C LEU A 193 -6.20 21.81 -0.37
N GLY A 194 -7.48 21.53 -0.09
CA GLY A 194 -8.52 21.44 -1.12
C GLY A 194 -8.51 20.10 -1.84
N LYS A 195 -8.51 20.10 -3.18
CA LYS A 195 -8.68 18.90 -4.01
C LYS A 195 -7.39 18.50 -4.71
N LEU A 196 -7.14 17.20 -4.85
CA LEU A 196 -6.02 16.69 -5.61
C LEU A 196 -6.20 17.08 -7.09
N ASP A 197 -5.18 17.72 -7.65
CA ASP A 197 -5.08 18.10 -9.06
C ASP A 197 -4.18 17.06 -9.77
N LYS A 198 -4.81 16.06 -10.38
CA LYS A 198 -4.11 14.98 -11.07
C LYS A 198 -3.33 15.45 -12.30
N GLU A 199 -3.77 16.52 -12.95
CA GLU A 199 -3.10 17.04 -14.16
C GLU A 199 -1.79 17.75 -13.82
N ARG A 200 -1.70 18.34 -12.62
CA ARG A 200 -0.47 18.98 -12.12
C ARG A 200 0.43 18.03 -11.33
N SER A 201 -0.13 16.92 -10.86
CA SER A 201 0.61 15.86 -10.17
C SER A 201 1.40 15.02 -11.16
N LYS A 202 2.60 14.57 -10.78
CA LYS A 202 3.51 13.84 -11.68
C LYS A 202 4.53 13.00 -10.93
N VAL A 203 5.03 11.97 -11.60
CA VAL A 203 6.20 11.22 -11.14
C VAL A 203 7.46 12.02 -11.47
N LEU A 204 8.27 12.31 -10.45
CA LEU A 204 9.52 13.07 -10.55
C LEU A 204 10.73 12.18 -10.82
N ASP A 205 10.80 11.04 -10.14
CA ASP A 205 11.96 10.16 -10.18
C ASP A 205 11.55 8.69 -9.99
N ILE A 206 12.35 7.78 -10.53
CA ILE A 206 12.15 6.34 -10.42
C ILE A 206 13.50 5.68 -10.14
N ARG A 207 13.60 5.07 -8.96
CA ARG A 207 14.79 4.36 -8.48
C ARG A 207 14.44 2.90 -8.33
N ASN A 208 14.86 2.11 -9.31
CA ASN A 208 14.44 0.72 -9.41
C ASN A 208 15.63 -0.22 -9.18
N TYR A 209 15.46 -1.12 -8.22
CA TYR A 209 16.48 -2.05 -7.76
C TYR A 209 15.91 -3.48 -7.74
N PRO A 210 16.74 -4.54 -7.68
CA PRO A 210 16.25 -5.91 -7.74
C PRO A 210 15.20 -6.27 -6.67
N MET A 211 15.34 -5.75 -5.45
CA MET A 211 14.48 -6.09 -4.31
C MET A 211 13.47 -4.99 -3.95
N ASN A 212 13.54 -3.83 -4.59
CA ASN A 212 12.62 -2.73 -4.35
C ASN A 212 12.48 -1.78 -5.55
N THR A 213 11.28 -1.26 -5.73
CA THR A 213 10.95 -0.23 -6.71
C THR A 213 10.52 1.02 -5.95
N ASP A 214 11.31 2.10 -6.02
CA ASP A 214 10.98 3.38 -5.40
C ASP A 214 10.57 4.41 -6.47
N VAL A 215 9.42 5.05 -6.26
CA VAL A 215 8.86 6.08 -7.14
C VAL A 215 8.66 7.35 -6.32
N VAL A 216 9.22 8.46 -6.80
CA VAL A 216 9.01 9.78 -6.19
C VAL A 216 7.92 10.49 -6.93
N SER A 217 6.81 10.75 -6.25
CA SER A 217 5.64 11.42 -6.80
C SER A 217 5.47 12.81 -6.21
N GLU A 218 5.15 13.80 -7.04
CA GLU A 218 4.69 15.12 -6.61
C GLU A 218 3.17 15.19 -6.76
N TYR A 219 2.49 15.29 -5.64
CA TYR A 219 1.05 15.48 -5.55
C TYR A 219 0.75 16.95 -5.37
N VAL A 220 -0.10 17.52 -6.22
CA VAL A 220 -0.49 18.92 -6.17
C VAL A 220 -1.95 19.02 -5.75
N TRP A 221 -2.24 19.78 -4.70
CA TRP A 221 -3.60 20.11 -4.30
C TRP A 221 -3.92 21.56 -4.59
N THR A 222 -5.18 21.79 -4.94
CA THR A 222 -5.70 23.12 -5.27
C THR A 222 -6.88 23.50 -4.38
N ASN A 223 -6.81 24.72 -3.84
CA ASN A 223 -7.88 25.35 -3.07
C ASN A 223 -8.08 26.78 -3.60
N SER A 224 -9.15 27.04 -4.33
CA SER A 224 -9.36 28.37 -4.95
C SER A 224 -9.56 29.49 -3.93
N TYR A 225 -10.09 29.17 -2.74
CA TYR A 225 -10.48 30.14 -1.72
C TYR A 225 -10.05 29.68 -0.32
N PRO A 226 -8.73 29.59 -0.06
CA PRO A 226 -8.23 29.14 1.23
C PRO A 226 -8.57 30.18 2.30
N ARG A 227 -9.17 29.74 3.41
CA ARG A 227 -9.50 30.60 4.56
C ARG A 227 -8.29 30.79 5.47
N ASN A 228 -7.66 29.69 5.87
CA ASN A 228 -6.33 29.71 6.43
C ASN A 228 -5.29 29.73 5.29
N ARG A 229 -4.34 30.68 5.34
CA ARG A 229 -3.28 30.84 4.33
C ARG A 229 -1.96 30.16 4.69
N GLY A 230 -1.89 29.52 5.86
CA GLY A 230 -0.67 28.88 6.36
C GLY A 230 0.39 29.89 6.82
N SER A 231 1.59 29.38 7.06
CA SER A 231 2.78 30.13 7.43
C SER A 231 3.49 30.76 6.21
N GLU A 232 4.55 31.53 6.47
CA GLU A 232 5.42 32.10 5.43
C GLU A 232 6.14 31.04 4.57
N ALA A 233 6.16 29.77 5.01
CA ALA A 233 6.65 28.66 4.19
C ALA A 233 5.72 28.35 3.00
N VAL A 234 4.45 28.78 3.06
CA VAL A 234 3.44 28.57 2.01
C VAL A 234 3.44 29.78 1.06
N THR A 235 4.09 29.65 -0.09
CA THR A 235 4.17 30.75 -1.07
C THR A 235 2.81 31.14 -1.65
N ASP A 236 1.98 30.17 -2.04
CA ASP A 236 0.60 30.41 -2.47
C ASP A 236 -0.31 29.30 -1.93
N PRO A 237 -1.19 29.59 -0.96
CA PRO A 237 -2.05 28.58 -0.34
C PRO A 237 -3.09 27.99 -1.30
N ARG A 238 -3.22 28.52 -2.53
CA ARG A 238 -4.14 27.99 -3.54
C ARG A 238 -3.61 26.79 -4.29
N SER A 239 -2.31 26.53 -4.22
CA SER A 239 -1.64 25.44 -4.93
C SER A 239 -0.45 24.96 -4.12
N VAL A 240 -0.59 23.82 -3.44
CA VAL A 240 0.44 23.26 -2.56
C VAL A 240 0.84 21.89 -3.09
N ALA A 241 2.14 21.62 -3.11
CA ALA A 241 2.69 20.32 -3.53
C ALA A 241 3.28 19.57 -2.32
N ILE A 242 3.04 18.26 -2.26
CA ILE A 242 3.72 17.33 -1.35
C ILE A 242 4.39 16.27 -2.21
N ARG A 243 5.65 15.96 -1.89
CA ARG A 243 6.41 14.92 -2.58
C ARG A 243 6.50 13.68 -1.70
N MET A 244 6.19 12.53 -2.26
CA MET A 244 6.18 11.24 -1.56
C MET A 244 7.13 10.25 -2.25
N HIS A 245 7.90 9.53 -1.45
CA HIS A 245 8.49 8.25 -1.84
C HIS A 245 7.43 7.16 -1.70
N HIS A 246 7.30 6.33 -2.73
CA HIS A 246 6.56 5.07 -2.68
C HIS A 246 7.52 3.93 -3.01
N SER A 247 7.86 3.16 -1.98
CA SER A 247 8.72 2.00 -2.09
C SER A 247 7.88 0.73 -2.09
N LEU A 248 7.89 0.01 -3.20
CA LEU A 248 7.42 -1.38 -3.29
C LEU A 248 8.61 -2.29 -2.99
N ILE A 249 8.50 -3.15 -1.99
CA ILE A 249 9.61 -3.91 -1.44
C ILE A 249 9.22 -5.39 -1.44
N GLN A 250 10.15 -6.24 -1.89
CA GLN A 250 10.00 -7.69 -1.77
C GLN A 250 10.06 -8.10 -0.30
N LEU A 251 9.13 -8.94 0.14
CA LEU A 251 9.18 -9.47 1.50
C LEU A 251 10.41 -10.39 1.67
N PRO A 252 11.09 -10.33 2.83
CA PRO A 252 12.22 -11.20 3.13
C PRO A 252 11.77 -12.66 3.30
N ASP A 253 12.72 -13.59 3.22
CA ASP A 253 12.49 -15.02 3.38
C ASP A 253 11.97 -15.39 4.79
N ASP A 254 11.34 -16.56 4.93
CA ASP A 254 10.60 -17.06 6.10
C ASP A 254 11.44 -17.38 7.37
N GLY A 255 12.60 -16.75 7.54
CA GLY A 255 13.52 -17.03 8.66
C GLY A 255 13.40 -16.09 9.86
N PHE A 256 12.52 -15.09 9.82
CA PHE A 256 12.40 -14.12 10.92
C PHE A 256 11.47 -14.64 12.01
N GLU A 257 11.99 -14.77 13.23
CA GLU A 257 11.21 -15.18 14.40
C GLU A 257 10.71 -13.96 15.18
N PRO A 258 9.39 -13.65 15.16
CA PRO A 258 8.83 -12.55 15.92
C PRO A 258 9.02 -12.76 17.43
N ARG A 259 8.98 -11.67 18.20
CA ARG A 259 8.97 -11.75 19.67
C ARG A 259 7.77 -11.00 20.18
N LEU A 260 7.02 -11.64 21.08
CA LEU A 260 5.92 -11.00 21.78
C LEU A 260 6.42 -9.82 22.61
N ASP A 261 5.59 -8.81 22.74
CA ASP A 261 5.87 -7.70 23.63
C ASP A 261 5.85 -8.13 25.10
N ASP A 262 6.52 -7.34 25.93
CA ASP A 262 6.44 -7.45 27.38
C ASP A 262 5.91 -6.10 27.90
N PRO A 263 4.70 -6.06 28.48
CA PRO A 263 4.05 -4.80 28.84
C PRO A 263 4.80 -4.01 29.92
N ARG A 264 5.80 -4.61 30.57
CA ARG A 264 6.68 -3.92 31.55
C ARG A 264 7.73 -3.03 30.87
N ILE A 265 7.92 -3.18 29.56
CA ILE A 265 8.95 -2.47 28.78
C ILE A 265 8.26 -1.77 27.61
N GLY A 266 8.62 -0.52 27.38
CA GLY A 266 8.16 0.21 26.20
C GLY A 266 8.86 -0.31 24.94
N TYR A 267 8.08 -0.86 24.01
CA TYR A 267 8.54 -1.24 22.67
C TYR A 267 7.74 -0.49 21.60
N PHE A 268 8.34 -0.31 20.43
CA PHE A 268 7.55 -0.17 19.21
C PHE A 268 6.99 -1.54 18.84
N THR A 269 5.70 -1.62 18.55
CA THR A 269 5.01 -2.89 18.32
C THR A 269 4.13 -2.85 17.08
N THR A 270 3.91 -4.02 16.50
CA THR A 270 2.79 -4.27 15.60
C THR A 270 1.74 -5.04 16.37
N GLN A 271 0.53 -4.49 16.43
CA GLN A 271 -0.58 -5.11 17.15
C GLN A 271 -1.07 -6.37 16.44
N ARG A 272 -1.35 -7.42 17.21
CA ARG A 272 -1.94 -8.66 16.70
C ARG A 272 -2.91 -9.27 17.70
N ASP A 273 -3.98 -9.86 17.19
CA ASP A 273 -5.01 -10.53 17.97
C ASP A 273 -5.06 -12.01 17.55
N ASP A 274 -4.91 -12.93 18.51
CA ASP A 274 -5.14 -14.36 18.32
C ASP A 274 -6.64 -14.65 18.36
N MET A 275 -7.22 -14.93 17.21
CA MET A 275 -8.65 -15.18 17.05
C MET A 275 -9.04 -16.63 17.37
N THR A 276 -8.09 -17.45 17.83
CA THR A 276 -8.30 -18.86 18.17
C THR A 276 -8.27 -19.15 19.68
N THR A 277 -7.91 -18.16 20.49
CA THR A 277 -7.91 -18.27 21.96
C THR A 277 -9.30 -18.08 22.56
N THR A 278 -9.52 -18.68 23.74
CA THR A 278 -10.70 -18.44 24.59
C THR A 278 -10.46 -17.37 25.65
N GLU A 279 -9.25 -16.80 25.69
CA GLU A 279 -8.89 -15.72 26.62
C GLU A 279 -9.70 -14.46 26.34
N THR A 280 -10.03 -13.70 27.39
CA THR A 280 -10.74 -12.42 27.26
C THR A 280 -9.88 -11.35 26.56
N ILE A 281 -8.56 -11.49 26.63
CA ILE A 281 -7.59 -10.57 26.05
C ILE A 281 -6.76 -11.36 25.03
N PRO A 282 -7.11 -11.32 23.72
CA PRO A 282 -6.48 -12.13 22.70
C PRO A 282 -5.16 -11.55 22.16
N TRP A 283 -4.60 -10.52 22.80
CA TRP A 283 -3.45 -9.79 22.28
C TRP A 283 -2.20 -10.67 22.21
N ARG A 284 -1.50 -10.56 21.07
CA ARG A 284 -0.24 -11.22 20.73
C ARG A 284 0.67 -10.25 19.97
N ASP A 285 0.73 -9.02 20.47
CA ASP A 285 1.51 -7.94 19.88
C ASP A 285 2.98 -8.35 19.75
N VAL A 286 3.62 -7.94 18.67
CA VAL A 286 5.01 -8.28 18.37
C VAL A 286 5.87 -7.04 18.34
N ILE A 287 7.07 -7.11 18.92
CA ILE A 287 8.00 -5.99 18.96
C ILE A 287 8.67 -5.77 17.60
N HIS A 288 8.91 -4.50 17.26
CA HIS A 288 9.81 -4.13 16.17
C HIS A 288 11.26 -4.37 16.62
N ARG A 289 12.01 -5.17 15.87
CA ARG A 289 13.42 -5.43 16.16
C ARG A 289 14.21 -5.73 14.89
N TRP A 290 15.51 -5.50 14.95
CA TRP A 290 16.45 -5.90 13.90
C TRP A 290 16.65 -7.42 13.88
N ASP A 291 16.73 -8.02 12.69
CA ASP A 291 17.07 -9.44 12.49
C ASP A 291 18.59 -9.65 12.60
N LEU A 292 19.15 -9.37 13.78
CA LEU A 292 20.57 -9.58 14.02
C LEU A 292 20.86 -11.06 14.28
N ARG A 293 21.66 -11.64 13.38
CA ARG A 293 22.15 -13.02 13.49
C ARG A 293 23.66 -13.02 13.62
N LYS A 294 24.22 -13.78 14.56
CA LYS A 294 25.68 -13.87 14.72
C LYS A 294 26.30 -14.58 13.52
N LYS A 295 27.42 -14.07 13.01
CA LYS A 295 28.27 -14.79 12.04
C LYS A 295 28.75 -16.13 12.62
N ASP A 296 29.18 -16.14 13.89
CA ASP A 296 29.48 -17.36 14.64
C ASP A 296 28.44 -17.55 15.76
N PRO A 297 27.45 -18.45 15.58
CA PRO A 297 26.43 -18.71 16.60
C PRO A 297 26.98 -19.29 17.91
N SER A 298 28.15 -19.93 17.88
CA SER A 298 28.77 -20.54 19.06
C SER A 298 29.56 -19.55 19.91
N ALA A 299 30.00 -18.44 19.31
CA ALA A 299 30.76 -17.42 20.02
C ALA A 299 29.88 -16.63 21.00
N LYS A 300 30.43 -16.34 22.18
CA LYS A 300 29.78 -15.46 23.17
C LYS A 300 29.50 -14.08 22.58
N ILE A 301 30.47 -13.52 21.87
CA ILE A 301 30.37 -12.26 21.12
C ILE A 301 30.79 -12.53 19.68
N SER A 302 29.98 -12.12 18.71
CA SER A 302 30.26 -12.24 17.27
C SER A 302 29.83 -10.97 16.56
N GLU A 303 30.43 -10.65 15.43
CA GLU A 303 29.82 -9.69 14.51
C GLU A 303 28.49 -10.24 13.96
N PRO A 304 27.53 -9.37 13.60
CA PRO A 304 26.32 -9.82 12.92
C PRO A 304 26.60 -10.18 11.46
N VAL A 305 25.82 -11.10 10.89
CA VAL A 305 25.84 -11.40 9.46
C VAL A 305 25.55 -10.13 8.66
N GLU A 306 24.50 -9.40 9.06
CA GLU A 306 24.14 -8.10 8.52
C GLU A 306 24.10 -7.06 9.65
N PRO A 307 25.00 -6.06 9.65
CA PRO A 307 24.95 -4.99 10.64
C PRO A 307 23.81 -4.00 10.33
N ILE A 308 23.38 -3.26 11.35
CA ILE A 308 22.49 -2.12 11.21
C ILE A 308 23.31 -0.97 10.63
N VAL A 309 23.08 -0.66 9.36
CA VAL A 309 23.80 0.42 8.66
C VAL A 309 22.93 1.68 8.62
N TRP A 310 23.40 2.73 9.28
CA TRP A 310 22.84 4.07 9.16
C TRP A 310 23.68 4.92 8.20
N TRP A 311 23.03 5.75 7.41
CA TRP A 311 23.72 6.71 6.53
C TRP A 311 23.44 8.12 7.01
N ILE A 312 24.51 8.88 7.25
CA ILE A 312 24.46 10.32 7.46
C ILE A 312 24.24 10.95 6.08
N GLU A 313 23.13 11.67 5.94
CA GLU A 313 22.78 12.37 4.71
C GLU A 313 23.85 13.43 4.37
N ASN A 314 24.14 13.59 3.08
CA ASN A 314 25.17 14.54 2.62
C ASN A 314 24.81 16.01 2.90
N THR A 315 23.55 16.32 3.21
CA THR A 315 23.07 17.64 3.65
C THR A 315 23.43 17.95 5.12
N THR A 316 23.86 16.95 5.90
CA THR A 316 24.27 17.13 7.29
C THR A 316 25.56 17.98 7.37
N PRO A 317 25.59 19.05 8.19
CA PRO A 317 26.79 19.87 8.38
C PRO A 317 28.02 19.05 8.74
N ARG A 318 29.14 19.30 8.06
CA ARG A 318 30.35 18.45 8.12
C ARG A 318 30.89 18.34 9.55
N GLU A 319 30.83 19.42 10.31
CA GLU A 319 31.26 19.53 11.70
C GLU A 319 30.44 18.66 12.67
N LEU A 320 29.20 18.28 12.31
CA LEU A 320 28.34 17.44 13.14
C LEU A 320 28.47 15.95 12.84
N ARG A 321 28.98 15.58 11.66
CA ARG A 321 28.96 14.19 11.17
C ARG A 321 29.73 13.24 12.09
N GLN A 322 30.89 13.67 12.60
CA GLN A 322 31.69 12.86 13.52
C GLN A 322 30.94 12.60 14.83
N THR A 323 30.35 13.65 15.43
CA THR A 323 29.57 13.53 16.67
C THR A 323 28.35 12.64 16.48
N ILE A 324 27.64 12.76 15.34
CA ILE A 324 26.49 11.91 15.02
C ILE A 324 26.91 10.44 14.87
N ARG A 325 28.01 10.20 14.15
CA ARG A 325 28.60 8.86 13.99
C ARG A 325 28.93 8.23 15.33
N GLU A 326 29.71 8.92 16.15
CA GLU A 326 30.11 8.44 17.47
C GLU A 326 28.90 8.20 18.39
N GLY A 327 27.91 9.09 18.37
CA GLY A 327 26.69 8.96 19.17
C GLY A 327 25.84 7.75 18.78
N ALA A 328 25.69 7.49 17.48
CA ALA A 328 24.96 6.32 17.01
C ALA A 328 25.75 5.02 17.23
N GLU A 329 27.05 5.01 16.97
CA GLU A 329 27.91 3.83 17.17
C GLU A 329 28.14 3.50 18.65
N ALA A 330 27.93 4.45 19.58
CA ALA A 330 27.97 4.19 21.02
C ALA A 330 26.94 3.13 21.48
N TRP A 331 25.85 2.92 20.73
CA TRP A 331 24.91 1.82 20.97
C TRP A 331 25.57 0.44 20.90
N ASN A 332 26.74 0.31 20.25
CA ASN A 332 27.50 -0.92 20.25
C ASN A 332 27.89 -1.38 21.68
N ILE A 333 27.99 -0.47 22.66
CA ILE A 333 28.22 -0.84 24.07
C ILE A 333 27.09 -1.76 24.58
N ALA A 334 25.84 -1.43 24.23
CA ALA A 334 24.68 -2.26 24.59
C ALA A 334 24.59 -3.53 23.74
N PHE A 335 24.88 -3.44 22.44
CA PHE A 335 24.88 -4.61 21.55
C PHE A 335 25.95 -5.63 21.91
N GLU A 336 27.11 -5.21 22.42
CA GLU A 336 28.15 -6.14 22.91
C GLU A 336 27.65 -6.97 24.10
N GLN A 337 26.87 -6.36 25.00
CA GLN A 337 26.19 -7.10 26.09
C GLN A 337 25.14 -8.08 25.55
N ALA A 338 24.49 -7.74 24.43
CA ALA A 338 23.60 -8.64 23.69
C ALA A 338 24.35 -9.69 22.84
N GLY A 339 25.68 -9.71 22.88
CA GLY A 339 26.53 -10.68 22.18
C GLY A 339 26.94 -10.27 20.76
N PHE A 340 26.74 -9.01 20.37
CA PHE A 340 27.11 -8.49 19.05
C PHE A 340 28.20 -7.44 19.12
N ARG A 341 29.32 -7.67 18.43
CA ARG A 341 30.32 -6.62 18.18
C ARG A 341 30.01 -5.93 16.85
N ASN A 342 30.20 -4.61 16.76
CA ASN A 342 29.99 -3.84 15.53
C ASN A 342 28.59 -4.03 14.92
N ALA A 343 27.57 -4.08 15.78
CA ALA A 343 26.18 -4.24 15.36
C ALA A 343 25.65 -3.01 14.62
N VAL A 344 26.03 -1.81 15.07
CA VAL A 344 25.66 -0.54 14.47
C VAL A 344 26.87 0.02 13.73
N VAL A 345 26.68 0.34 12.46
CA VAL A 345 27.71 0.94 11.60
C VAL A 345 27.11 2.19 10.98
N VAL A 346 27.78 3.32 11.15
CA VAL A 346 27.35 4.56 10.50
C VAL A 346 28.21 4.78 9.26
N LYS A 347 27.62 5.29 8.19
CA LYS A 347 28.30 5.65 6.94
C LYS A 347 27.93 7.07 6.56
N GLU A 348 28.73 7.70 5.72
CA GLU A 348 28.40 9.00 5.14
C GLU A 348 27.98 8.82 3.70
N GLN A 349 26.85 9.42 3.35
CA GLN A 349 26.36 9.43 1.98
C GLN A 349 27.34 10.22 1.08
N PRO A 350 27.67 9.73 -0.12
CA PRO A 350 28.50 10.47 -1.07
C PRO A 350 27.90 11.84 -1.42
N ASP A 351 28.76 12.81 -1.72
CA ASP A 351 28.33 14.14 -2.17
C ASP A 351 27.62 14.10 -3.55
N THR A 352 27.75 12.99 -4.30
CA THR A 352 27.14 12.75 -5.62
C THR A 352 25.92 11.81 -5.58
N ALA A 353 25.42 11.49 -4.39
CA ALA A 353 24.38 10.47 -4.20
C ALA A 353 22.98 10.91 -4.61
#